data_AF-A0A836T4Z9-F1
#
_entry.id   AF-A0A836T4Z9-F1
#
_cell.length_a   1.000
_cell.length_b   1.000
_cell.length_c   1.000
_cell.angle_alpha   90.00
_cell.angle_beta   90.00
_cell.angle_gamma   90.00
#
_symmetry.space_group_name_H-M   'P 1'
#
loop_
_entity.id
_entity.type
_entity.pdbx_description
1 polymer ?
#
loop_
_entity_poly.entity_id
_entity_poly.type
_entity_poly.pdbx_seq_one_letter_code
_entity_poly.pdbx_strand_id
1 'polypeptide(L)' 'LTNTIFLEPLALKMGYWGLRGGSEMRHMFIMQAHSMKYKYLTSFALRDVIKARIDKEQAEFVTLFDPERWDYYRIII' A
#
# COMPACT_ATOMS: atom_id res chain seq x y z
N LEU A 1 9.17 6.49 18.75
CA LEU A 1 7.97 5.62 18.61
C LEU A 1 7.62 5.54 17.14
N THR A 2 7.78 4.36 16.55
CA THR A 2 7.51 4.07 15.14
C THR A 2 6.00 4.06 14.92
N ASN A 3 5.46 5.13 14.33
CA ASN A 3 4.02 5.31 14.08
C ASN A 3 3.58 4.87 12.67
N THR A 4 4.50 4.26 11.92
CA THR A 4 4.36 3.90 10.51
C THR A 4 4.73 2.43 10.33
N ILE A 5 3.92 1.69 9.56
CA ILE A 5 4.19 0.30 9.16
C ILE A 5 4.47 0.22 7.66
N PHE A 6 5.35 -0.70 7.25
CA PHE A 6 5.63 -0.97 5.83
C PHE A 6 4.86 -2.21 5.35
N LEU A 7 4.11 -2.08 4.25
CA LEU A 7 3.54 -3.22 3.54
C LEU A 7 4.45 -3.58 2.37
N GLU A 8 5.11 -4.73 2.47
CA GLU A 8 5.88 -5.34 1.38
C GLU A 8 4.99 -5.70 0.18
N PRO A 9 5.53 -5.70 -1.06
CA PRO A 9 4.81 -6.17 -2.24
C PRO A 9 4.23 -7.58 -2.06
N LEU A 10 2.96 -7.75 -2.41
CA LEU A 10 2.27 -9.03 -2.31
C LEU A 10 2.48 -9.87 -3.57
N ALA A 11 3.17 -11.00 -3.44
CA ALA A 11 3.25 -12.01 -4.49
C ALA A 11 2.06 -12.98 -4.38
N LEU A 12 1.27 -13.10 -5.45
CA LEU A 12 0.09 -13.97 -5.51
C LEU A 12 0.33 -15.10 -6.51
N LYS A 13 -0.16 -16.31 -6.18
CA LYS A 13 -0.33 -17.34 -7.21
C LYS A 13 -1.43 -16.90 -8.18
N MET A 14 -1.29 -17.27 -9.46
CA MET A 14 -2.24 -16.87 -10.52
C MET A 14 -3.71 -17.15 -10.18
N GLY A 15 -4.02 -18.25 -9.50
CA GLY A 15 -5.40 -18.58 -9.09
C GLY A 15 -6.03 -17.61 -8.07
N TYR A 16 -5.24 -16.72 -7.45
CA TYR A 16 -5.71 -15.65 -6.57
C TYR A 16 -5.57 -14.26 -7.22
N TRP A 17 -4.85 -14.19 -8.35
CA TRP A 17 -4.71 -12.99 -9.15
C TRP A 17 -6.01 -12.75 -9.94
N GLY A 18 -6.62 -11.57 -9.81
CA GLY A 18 -7.91 -11.26 -10.42
C GLY A 18 -9.15 -11.68 -9.61
N LEU A 19 -9.00 -12.54 -8.60
CA LEU A 19 -10.07 -12.93 -7.66
C LEU A 19 -9.98 -12.17 -6.33
N ARG A 20 -9.62 -10.87 -6.39
CA ARG A 20 -9.48 -9.99 -5.21
C ARG A 20 -8.45 -10.43 -4.16
N GLY A 21 -7.65 -11.47 -4.40
CA GLY A 21 -6.69 -11.98 -3.40
C GLY A 21 -5.72 -10.92 -2.87
N GLY A 22 -5.22 -10.04 -3.75
CA GLY A 22 -4.34 -8.94 -3.35
C GLY A 22 -5.05 -7.85 -2.54
N SER A 23 -6.26 -7.47 -2.93
CA SER A 23 -7.04 -6.46 -2.21
C SER A 23 -7.48 -6.95 -0.84
N GLU A 24 -7.90 -8.22 -0.72
CA GLU A 24 -8.29 -8.81 0.57
C GLU A 24 -7.10 -8.93 1.52
N MET A 25 -5.93 -9.40 1.05
CA MET A 25 -4.73 -9.45 1.89
C MET A 25 -4.26 -8.07 2.34
N ARG A 26 -4.28 -7.07 1.45
CA ARG A 26 -3.98 -5.68 1.83
C ARG A 26 -4.98 -5.17 2.87
N HIS A 27 -6.27 -5.46 2.72
CA HIS A 27 -7.30 -5.05 3.67
C HIS A 27 -7.07 -5.67 5.05
N MET A 28 -6.82 -6.98 5.12
CA MET A 28 -6.47 -7.66 6.39
C MET A 28 -5.23 -7.06 7.05
N PHE A 29 -4.20 -6.75 6.26
CA PHE A 29 -2.99 -6.10 6.78
C PHE A 29 -3.29 -4.72 7.36
N ILE A 30 -4.10 -3.89 6.68
CA ILE A 30 -4.51 -2.56 7.18
C ILE A 30 -5.27 -2.70 8.51
N MET A 31 -6.24 -3.63 8.58
CA MET A 31 -6.99 -3.88 9.82
C MET A 31 -6.07 -4.28 10.98
N GLN A 32 -5.07 -5.14 10.70
CA GLN A 32 -4.08 -5.55 11.69
C GLN A 32 -3.17 -4.38 12.10
N ALA A 33 -2.73 -3.55 11.16
CA ALA A 33 -1.91 -2.38 11.47
C ALA A 33 -2.65 -1.36 12.35
N HIS A 34 -3.94 -1.12 12.06
CA HIS A 34 -4.80 -0.28 12.87
C HIS A 34 -5.02 -0.87 14.28
N SER A 35 -5.19 -2.19 14.41
CA SER A 35 -5.30 -2.85 15.73
C SER A 35 -4.04 -2.68 16.57
N MET A 36 -2.87 -2.65 15.93
CA MET A 36 -1.56 -2.40 16.52
C MET A 36 -1.26 -0.90 16.76
N LYS A 37 -2.22 0.01 16.51
CA LYS A 37 -2.11 1.46 16.75
C LYS A 37 -1.09 2.20 15.89
N TYR A 38 -0.77 1.67 14.70
CA TYR A 38 -0.07 2.46 13.68
C TYR A 38 -1.01 3.53 13.11
N LYS A 39 -0.45 4.70 12.76
CA LYS A 39 -1.20 5.81 12.16
C LYS A 39 -1.04 5.90 10.65
N TYR A 40 0.08 5.37 10.17
CA TYR A 40 0.46 5.45 8.77
C TYR A 40 0.85 4.07 8.25
N LEU A 41 0.45 3.79 7.01
CA LEU A 41 0.98 2.69 6.24
C LEU A 41 1.77 3.29 5.08
N THR A 42 2.99 2.81 4.88
CA THR A 42 3.79 3.09 3.69
C THR A 42 4.09 1.81 2.92
N SER A 43 4.25 1.93 1.60
CA SER A 43 4.51 0.80 0.71
C SER A 43 5.10 1.32 -0.60
N PHE A 44 5.44 0.39 -1.48
CA PHE A 44 6.07 0.64 -2.77
C PHE A 44 5.19 0.08 -3.89
N ALA A 45 4.85 0.92 -4.87
CA ALA A 45 3.98 0.54 -5.97
C ALA A 45 4.25 1.37 -7.23
N LEU A 46 3.72 0.91 -8.36
CA LEU A 46 3.71 1.68 -9.60
C LEU A 46 2.97 3.01 -9.41
N ARG A 47 3.51 4.09 -10.00
CA ARG A 47 2.99 5.46 -9.94
C ARG A 47 1.51 5.55 -10.28
N ASP A 48 1.07 4.83 -11.30
CA ASP A 48 -0.33 4.85 -11.73
C ASP A 48 -1.25 4.13 -10.74
N VAL A 49 -0.75 3.11 -10.04
CA VAL A 49 -1.46 2.46 -8.91
C VAL A 49 -1.60 3.43 -7.74
N ILE A 50 -0.54 4.21 -7.44
CA ILE A 50 -0.57 5.21 -6.36
C ILE A 50 -1.54 6.33 -6.70
N LYS A 51 -1.48 6.87 -7.92
CA LYS A 51 -2.43 7.89 -8.41
C LYS A 51 -3.88 7.44 -8.25
N ALA A 52 -4.20 6.19 -8.61
CA ALA A 52 -5.54 5.63 -8.46
C ALA A 52 -6.01 5.52 -6.98
N ARG A 53 -5.08 5.63 -6.02
CA ARG A 53 -5.37 5.61 -4.57
C ARG A 53 -5.43 6.99 -3.94
N ILE A 54 -4.99 8.06 -4.62
CA ILE A 54 -5.04 9.42 -4.08
C ILE A 54 -6.49 9.78 -3.72
N ASP A 55 -7.42 9.57 -4.65
CA ASP A 55 -8.83 9.94 -4.45
C ASP A 55 -9.58 9.00 -3.49
N LYS A 56 -9.09 7.77 -3.31
CA LYS A 56 -9.79 6.72 -2.54
C LYS A 56 -9.26 6.53 -1.12
N GLU A 57 -7.96 6.67 -0.95
CA GLU A 57 -7.22 6.35 0.28
C GLU A 57 -6.40 7.54 0.79
N GLN A 58 -6.56 8.73 0.20
CA GLN A 58 -5.74 9.92 0.51
C GLN A 58 -4.24 9.60 0.45
N ALA A 59 -3.85 8.83 -0.57
CA ALA A 59 -2.46 8.44 -0.76
C ALA A 59 -1.58 9.65 -1.09
N GLU A 60 -0.40 9.70 -0.48
CA GLU A 60 0.61 10.73 -0.70
C GLU A 60 1.90 10.08 -1.22
N PHE A 61 2.54 10.69 -2.22
CA PHE A 61 3.89 10.30 -2.63
C PHE A 61 4.90 10.70 -1.56
N VAL A 62 5.70 9.73 -1.11
CA VAL A 62 6.80 9.96 -0.16
C VAL A 62 8.08 10.34 -0.91
N THR A 63 8.36 9.67 -2.03
CA THR A 63 9.52 9.95 -2.88
C THR A 63 9.22 9.52 -4.31
N LEU A 64 9.52 10.40 -5.28
CA LEU A 64 9.37 10.13 -6.70
C LEU A 64 10.72 9.68 -7.29
N PHE A 65 10.78 8.48 -7.86
CA PHE A 65 11.97 7.96 -8.54
C PHE A 65 11.77 8.00 -10.08
N ASP A 66 12.77 8.46 -10.83
CA ASP A 66 12.85 8.37 -12.30
C ASP A 66 14.09 7.54 -12.63
N PRO A 67 13.92 6.22 -12.89
CA PRO A 67 13.46 5.79 -14.21
C PRO A 67 12.35 4.73 -14.25
N GLU A 68 11.95 4.13 -13.12
CA GLU A 68 11.10 2.92 -13.13
C GLU A 68 9.63 3.17 -12.79
N ARG A 69 9.25 4.41 -12.43
CA ARG A 69 7.90 4.79 -11.97
C ARG A 69 7.35 3.91 -10.84
N TRP A 70 8.24 3.31 -10.05
CA TRP A 70 7.87 2.76 -8.77
C TRP A 70 8.22 3.78 -7.70
N ASP A 71 7.23 4.16 -6.90
CA ASP A 71 7.38 5.21 -5.92
C ASP A 71 6.96 4.70 -4.55
N TYR A 72 7.56 5.27 -3.50
CA TYR A 72 7.05 5.09 -2.15
C TYR A 72 5.83 5.98 -1.96
N TYR A 73 4.80 5.44 -1.32
CA TYR A 73 3.60 6.20 -0.95
C TYR A 73 3.21 5.93 0.50
N ARG A 74 2.39 6.82 1.06
CA ARG A 74 1.83 6.71 2.41
C ARG A 74 0.33 6.94 2.39
N ILE A 75 -0.39 6.26 3.27
CA ILE A 75 -1.79 6.51 3.61
C ILE A 75 -1.96 6.62 5.12
N ILE A 76 -3.04 7.27 5.56
CA ILE A 76 -3.51 7.25 6.95
C ILE A 76 -4.39 6.00 7.13
N ILE A 77 -4.16 5.25 8.21
CA ILE A 77 -4.88 3.99 8.53
C ILE A 77 -5.44 3.98 9.94
#